data_AF-A0A6P2K457-F1
#
_entry.id   AF-A0A6P2K457-F1
#
_cell.length_a   1.000
_cell.length_b   1.000
_cell.length_c   1.000
_cell.angle_alpha   90.00
_cell.angle_beta   90.00
_cell.angle_gamma   90.00
#
_symmetry.space_group_name_H-M   'P 1'
#
loop_
_entity.id
_entity.type
_entity.pdbx_description
1 polymer ?
#
loop_
_entity_poly.entity_id
_entity_poly.type
_entity_poly.pdbx_seq_one_letter_code
_entity_poly.pdbx_strand_id
1 'polypeptide(L)' 'MTPHDVITVFEQLNAEGRAMIDMDHACAGFAGWLAGAWNTLSEEDIALLTSIGATLYREGYARRY' A
#
# COMPACT_ATOMS: atom_id res chain seq x y z
N MET A 1 -8.64 6.48 -16.38
CA MET A 1 -8.22 5.77 -15.16
C MET A 1 -9.43 5.66 -14.26
N THR A 2 -10.05 4.48 -14.21
CA THR A 2 -11.15 4.15 -13.31
C THR A 2 -10.63 3.27 -12.16
N PRO A 3 -11.37 3.11 -11.05
CA PRO A 3 -11.00 2.16 -10.01
C PRO A 3 -10.82 0.74 -10.55
N HIS A 4 -11.61 0.35 -11.56
CA HIS A 4 -11.49 -0.94 -12.22
C HIS A 4 -10.17 -1.08 -12.98
N ASP A 5 -9.79 -0.05 -13.75
CA ASP A 5 -8.51 -0.04 -14.48
C ASP A 5 -7.33 -0.19 -13.51
N VAL A 6 -7.40 0.45 -12.34
CA VAL A 6 -6.35 0.38 -11.31
C VAL A 6 -6.26 -1.02 -10.69
N ILE A 7 -7.40 -1.68 -10.45
CA ILE A 7 -7.43 -3.07 -9.97
C ILE A 7 -6.80 -4.00 -11.00
N THR A 8 -7.10 -3.84 -12.28
CA THR A 8 -6.49 -4.65 -13.36
C THR A 8 -4.97 -4.47 -13.39
N VAL A 9 -4.46 -3.27 -13.11
CA VAL A 9 -3.00 -3.05 -12.98
C VAL A 9 -2.43 -3.82 -11.78
N PHE A 10 -3.12 -3.86 -10.64
CA PHE A 10 -2.68 -4.65 -9.48
C PHE A 10 -2.63 -6.15 -9.80
N GLU A 11 -3.67 -6.67 -10.46
CA GLU A 11 -3.73 -8.07 -10.89
C GLU A 11 -2.60 -8.42 -11.85
N GLN A 12 -2.32 -7.54 -12.81
CA GLN A 12 -1.24 -7.71 -13.77
C GLN A 12 0.14 -7.71 -13.09
N LEU A 13 0.40 -6.77 -12.17
CA LEU A 13 1.66 -6.72 -11.42
C LEU A 13 1.87 -7.95 -10.53
N ASN A 14 0.78 -8.49 -9.97
CA ASN A 14 0.81 -9.73 -9.21
C ASN A 14 1.10 -10.94 -10.10
N ALA A 15 0.43 -11.05 -11.25
CA ALA A 15 0.61 -12.13 -12.22
C ALA A 15 2.03 -12.15 -12.84
N GLU A 16 2.64 -10.98 -13.02
CA GLU A 16 4.02 -10.83 -13.51
C GLU A 16 5.08 -11.23 -12.47
N GLY A 17 4.70 -11.60 -11.23
CA GLY A 17 5.64 -11.88 -10.15
C GLY A 17 6.42 -10.65 -9.68
N ARG A 18 6.04 -9.45 -10.13
CA ARG A 18 6.64 -8.18 -9.66
C ARG A 18 6.16 -7.79 -8.26
N ALA A 19 5.12 -8.46 -7.77
CA ALA A 19 4.71 -8.46 -6.37
C ALA A 19 5.60 -9.32 -5.44
N MET A 20 6.81 -9.73 -5.89
CA MET A 20 7.80 -10.47 -5.08
C MET A 20 8.38 -9.69 -3.89
N ILE A 21 7.89 -8.48 -3.61
CA ILE A 21 8.27 -7.75 -2.41
C ILE A 21 7.50 -8.37 -1.25
N ASP A 22 8.22 -8.97 -0.29
CA ASP A 22 7.63 -9.49 0.93
C ASP A 22 6.72 -8.44 1.58
N MET A 23 5.61 -8.87 2.18
CA MET A 23 4.58 -7.96 2.70
C MET A 23 5.15 -6.96 3.69
N ASP A 24 6.19 -7.35 4.43
CA ASP A 24 6.94 -6.50 5.37
C ASP A 24 7.71 -5.38 4.63
N HIS A 25 8.33 -5.69 3.50
CA HIS A 25 9.01 -4.70 2.66
C HIS A 25 8.02 -3.77 1.97
N ALA A 26 6.84 -4.27 1.57
CA ALA A 26 5.77 -3.44 1.02
C ALA A 26 5.23 -2.46 2.08
N CYS A 27 5.01 -2.92 3.32
CA CYS A 27 4.59 -2.07 4.43
C CYS A 27 5.65 -1.02 4.77
N ALA A 28 6.92 -1.41 4.88
CA ALA A 28 8.02 -0.49 5.17
C ALA A 28 8.21 0.55 4.04
N GLY A 29 8.13 0.12 2.78
CA GLY A 29 8.21 1.01 1.62
C GLY A 29 7.06 2.01 1.56
N PHE A 30 5.83 1.56 1.82
CA PHE A 30 4.66 2.43 1.90
C PHE A 30 4.79 3.45 3.05
N ALA A 31 5.19 3.01 4.25
CA ALA A 31 5.39 3.90 5.39
C ALA A 31 6.48 4.94 5.11
N GLY A 32 7.60 4.54 4.48
CA GLY A 32 8.68 5.45 4.10
C GLY A 32 8.23 6.48 3.06
N TRP A 33 7.47 6.06 2.05
CA TRP A 33 6.90 6.99 1.07
C TRP A 33 5.91 7.96 1.71
N LEU A 34 4.99 7.46 2.55
CA LEU A 34 3.99 8.29 3.22
C LEU A 34 4.63 9.31 4.15
N ALA A 35 5.67 8.93 4.90
CA ALA A 35 6.42 9.86 5.74
C ALA A 35 7.10 10.97 4.92
N GLY A 36 7.64 10.65 3.73
CA GLY A 36 8.25 11.65 2.84
C GLY A 36 7.22 12.59 2.19
N ALA A 37 6.02 12.08 1.88
CA ALA A 37 4.95 12.85 1.27
C ALA A 37 4.08 13.61 2.27
N TRP A 38 4.20 13.33 3.57
CA TRP A 38 3.27 13.75 4.62
C TRP A 38 2.87 15.23 4.56
N ASN A 39 3.84 16.14 4.42
CA ASN A 39 3.61 17.58 4.42
C ASN A 39 3.01 18.13 3.10
N THR A 40 2.90 17.30 2.08
CA THR A 40 2.36 17.66 0.76
C THR A 40 0.95 17.13 0.52
N LEU A 41 0.45 16.28 1.42
CA LEU A 41 -0.85 15.63 1.33
C LEU A 41 -1.90 16.46 2.08
N SER A 42 -3.15 16.37 1.61
CA SER A 42 -4.28 16.90 2.36
C SER A 42 -4.59 16.04 3.59
N GLU A 43 -5.31 16.59 4.57
CA GLU A 43 -5.74 15.82 5.75
C GLU A 43 -6.61 14.60 5.36
N GLU A 44 -7.43 14.73 4.31
CA GLU A 44 -8.25 13.64 3.78
C GLU A 44 -7.39 12.53 3.16
N ASP A 45 -6.38 12.90 2.37
CA ASP A 45 -5.43 11.94 1.79
C ASP A 45 -4.62 11.24 2.88
N ILE A 46 -4.16 11.98 3.90
CA ILE A 46 -3.44 11.42 5.05
C ILE A 46 -4.32 10.40 5.77
N ALA A 47 -5.59 10.72 6.03
CA ALA A 47 -6.51 9.82 6.71
C ALA A 47 -6.76 8.54 5.89
N LEU A 48 -6.98 8.67 4.58
CA LEU A 48 -7.18 7.54 3.68
C LEU A 48 -5.94 6.65 3.60
N LEU A 49 -4.77 7.24 3.34
CA LEU A 49 -3.50 6.51 3.18
C LEU A 49 -3.06 5.84 4.49
N THR A 50 -3.28 6.50 5.63
CA THR A 50 -3.01 5.90 6.94
C THR A 50 -3.93 4.70 7.23
N SER A 51 -5.20 4.77 6.84
CA SER A 51 -6.16 3.65 6.95
C SER A 51 -5.75 2.45 6.07
N ILE A 52 -5.28 2.72 4.85
CA ILE A 52 -4.72 1.71 3.95
C ILE A 52 -3.48 1.06 4.58
N GLY A 53 -2.54 1.86 5.08
CA GLY A 53 -1.33 1.36 5.76
C GLY A 53 -1.63 0.50 6.99
N ALA A 54 -2.61 0.90 7.81
CA ALA A 54 -3.05 0.12 8.97
C ALA A 54 -3.67 -1.23 8.55
N THR A 55 -4.43 -1.25 7.46
CA THR A 55 -5.01 -2.49 6.91
C THR A 55 -3.91 -3.41 6.38
N LEU A 56 -2.93 -2.88 5.64
CA LEU A 56 -1.78 -3.64 5.16
C LEU A 56 -0.98 -4.24 6.32
N TYR A 57 -0.72 -3.46 7.38
CA TYR A 57 -0.03 -3.95 8.57
C TYR A 57 -0.80 -5.08 9.25
N ARG A 58 -2.13 -4.97 9.38
CA ARG A 58 -2.96 -6.03 9.97
C ARG A 58 -2.92 -7.30 9.13
N GLU A 59 -3.13 -7.22 7.82
CA GLU A 59 -3.19 -8.42 6.98
C GLU A 59 -1.81 -9.05 6.76
N GLY A 60 -0.73 -8.26 6.79
CA GLY A 60 0.64 -8.72 6.62
C GLY A 60 1.30 -9.22 7.89
N TYR A 61 1.30 -8.40 8.94
CA TYR A 61 1.97 -8.69 10.21
C TYR A 61 1.10 -9.54 11.14
N ALA A 62 -0.19 -9.22 11.27
CA ALA A 62 -1.09 -9.92 12.22
C ALA A 62 -1.60 -11.27 11.72
N ARG A 63 -1.30 -11.68 10.48
CA ARG A 63 -1.48 -13.07 10.01
C ARG A 63 -0.23 -13.93 10.14
N ARG A 64 0.94 -13.31 10.39
CA ARG A 64 2.23 -13.99 10.53
C ARG A 64 2.58 -14.34 11.99
N TYR A 65 1.90 -13.72 12.95
CA TYR A 65 2.03 -13.92 14.41
C TYR A 65 0.66 -14.09 15.06
#